data_AF-A0A7S1ESR2-F1
#
_entry.id   AF-A0A7S1ESR2-F1
#
_cell.length_a   1.000
_cell.length_b   1.000
_cell.length_c   1.000
_cell.angle_alpha   90.00
_cell.angle_beta   90.00
_cell.angle_gamma   90.00
#
_symmetry.space_group_name_H-M   'P 1'
#
loop_
_entity.id
_entity.type
_entity.pdbx_description
1 polymer ?
#
loop_
_entity_poly.entity_id
_entity_poly.type
_entity_poly.pdbx_seq_one_letter_code
_entity_poly.pdbx_strand_id
1 'polypeptide(L)'
;GGGEDHDIDDMDDAGGIGGDSEEGKEEPSSKGKFGDAKVEAGTSAENARSRSVAINRRYRSKVQNSIAELQAHLELRRLCPFKRKLSRAEAATRSLSYIKSLEKNVERMRRACELAFIIQNPEMTRSFIRDLYHRQNYDQRRVLTILIQDLLHVFDFSLAELWKKERLEGGREELTYWFGARRLCLSSEAESLLNMFEITSERMKFAAMEGLPGRTLSMRQSQYLPQASDTGQFIRAKQAQKAGIQSGYAFPVMAGEEVTSVAVFLTTEKRDFNFVLFNAVQSFFSILSSLQTEIFQ
;
A
#
# COMPACT_ATOMS: atom_id res chain seq x y z
N GLY A 1 -26.88 20.11 -68.47
CA GLY A 1 -26.13 21.30 -68.04
C GLY A 1 -25.74 21.08 -66.61
N GLY A 2 -24.50 21.20 -66.17
CA GLY A 2 -23.24 21.78 -66.70
C GLY A 2 -22.34 21.81 -65.44
N GLY A 3 -21.13 21.25 -65.43
CA GLY A 3 -19.85 21.93 -65.78
C GLY A 3 -19.54 23.01 -64.72
N GLU A 4 -18.39 23.11 -64.03
CA GLU A 4 -16.96 22.79 -64.25
C GLU A 4 -16.31 22.70 -62.83
N ASP A 5 -15.34 21.85 -62.47
CA ASP A 5 -13.90 21.73 -62.80
C ASP A 5 -13.04 23.01 -62.73
N HIS A 6 -12.05 23.01 -61.82
CA HIS A 6 -10.68 23.53 -62.00
C HIS A 6 -9.78 23.13 -60.79
N ASP A 7 -8.91 22.11 -60.94
CA ASP A 7 -7.46 22.20 -61.27
C ASP A 7 -6.69 23.48 -60.83
N ILE A 8 -5.40 23.56 -60.48
CA ILE A 8 -4.19 22.68 -60.54
C ILE A 8 -3.00 23.48 -59.95
N ASP A 9 -1.98 22.75 -59.45
CA ASP A 9 -0.52 22.97 -59.35
C ASP A 9 0.20 24.24 -58.81
N ASP A 10 1.22 23.98 -57.98
CA ASP A 10 2.68 24.19 -58.20
C ASP A 10 3.40 24.45 -56.85
N MET A 11 4.36 23.62 -56.41
CA MET A 11 5.81 23.61 -56.78
C MET A 11 6.46 25.00 -56.57
N ASP A 12 7.64 25.18 -55.98
CA ASP A 12 8.71 24.31 -55.50
C ASP A 12 9.72 25.22 -54.75
N ASP A 13 10.72 24.58 -54.14
CA ASP A 13 12.07 25.08 -53.85
C ASP A 13 12.31 26.18 -52.78
N ALA A 14 13.46 26.27 -52.13
CA ALA A 14 14.54 25.38 -51.70
C ALA A 14 15.69 26.32 -51.27
N GLY A 15 16.48 25.88 -50.28
CA GLY A 15 17.85 26.35 -50.04
C GLY A 15 17.97 27.74 -49.39
N GLY A 16 18.85 27.96 -48.42
CA GLY A 16 19.93 27.14 -47.93
C GLY A 16 21.02 28.01 -47.29
N ILE A 17 21.48 27.56 -46.13
CA ILE A 17 22.90 27.42 -45.74
C ILE A 17 23.76 28.68 -45.46
N GLY A 18 24.33 28.68 -44.24
CA GLY A 18 25.73 29.04 -43.94
C GLY A 18 25.95 30.47 -43.42
N GLY A 19 26.77 30.74 -42.40
CA GLY A 19 27.69 29.95 -41.61
C GLY A 19 28.42 30.84 -40.57
N ASP A 20 29.00 30.18 -39.56
CA ASP A 20 30.13 30.50 -38.67
C ASP A 20 30.56 31.95 -38.37
N SER A 21 30.73 32.30 -37.08
CA SER A 21 32.05 32.30 -36.38
C SER A 21 32.09 33.14 -35.07
N GLU A 22 32.77 32.54 -34.07
CA GLU A 22 33.64 33.07 -33.00
C GLU A 22 33.24 34.11 -31.91
N GLU A 23 33.57 33.67 -30.68
CA GLU A 23 34.15 34.35 -29.51
C GLU A 23 33.68 35.74 -29.01
N GLY A 24 33.31 35.77 -27.72
CA GLY A 24 33.24 37.00 -26.93
C GLY A 24 32.84 36.74 -25.48
N LYS A 25 33.82 36.75 -24.56
CA LYS A 25 33.66 36.78 -23.11
C LYS A 25 32.86 38.02 -22.68
N GLU A 26 31.96 37.86 -21.69
CA GLU A 26 31.71 38.89 -20.66
C GLU A 26 30.94 38.28 -19.48
N GLU A 27 31.57 38.27 -18.30
CA GLU A 27 30.86 38.26 -17.01
C GLU A 27 30.13 39.60 -16.83
N PRO A 28 29.05 39.64 -16.04
CA PRO A 28 29.25 40.33 -14.76
C PRO A 28 28.57 39.67 -13.56
N SER A 29 29.37 39.53 -12.51
CA SER A 29 29.11 40.05 -11.16
C SER A 29 27.81 39.62 -10.45
N SER A 30 28.04 38.77 -9.45
CA SER A 30 27.26 38.60 -8.23
C SER A 30 26.81 39.91 -7.58
N LYS A 31 25.50 40.11 -7.44
CA LYS A 31 24.90 40.82 -6.30
C LYS A 31 23.66 40.06 -5.83
N GLY A 32 23.69 39.70 -4.54
CA GLY A 32 22.82 38.70 -3.94
C GLY A 32 21.33 39.01 -3.92
N LYS A 33 20.55 37.93 -3.91
CA LYS A 33 19.27 37.83 -3.20
C LYS A 33 19.29 36.56 -2.36
N PHE A 34 19.82 36.69 -1.15
CA PHE A 34 19.56 35.75 -0.07
C PHE A 34 18.17 36.10 0.48
N GLY A 35 17.17 35.33 0.11
CA GLY A 35 15.79 35.51 0.56
C GLY A 35 14.82 35.22 -0.56
N ASP A 36 14.39 33.96 -0.64
CA ASP A 36 13.08 33.51 -1.17
C ASP A 36 12.95 31.97 -1.20
N ALA A 37 14.01 31.21 -0.90
CA ALA A 37 13.92 29.74 -0.78
C ALA A 37 13.11 29.22 0.42
N LYS A 38 12.71 30.09 1.36
CA LYS A 38 11.95 29.71 2.56
C LYS A 38 10.42 29.74 2.36
N VAL A 39 9.94 30.47 1.35
CA VAL A 39 8.50 30.65 1.07
C VAL A 39 7.96 29.52 0.18
N GLU A 40 8.74 29.01 -0.77
CA GLU A 40 8.34 27.88 -1.64
C GLU A 40 8.36 26.52 -0.93
N ALA A 41 9.31 26.29 -0.02
CA ALA A 41 9.33 25.07 0.81
C ALA A 41 8.16 25.06 1.81
N GLY A 42 7.77 26.24 2.32
CA GLY A 42 6.63 26.41 3.21
C GLY A 42 5.30 26.08 2.51
N THR A 43 5.08 26.63 1.31
CA THR A 43 3.86 26.39 0.53
C THR A 43 3.76 24.96 0.00
N SER A 44 4.87 24.29 -0.33
CA SER A 44 4.89 22.88 -0.72
C SER A 44 4.54 21.94 0.44
N ALA A 45 5.13 22.17 1.63
CA ALA A 45 4.83 21.39 2.83
C ALA A 45 3.40 21.64 3.35
N GLU A 46 2.90 22.86 3.23
CA GLU A 46 1.55 23.27 3.62
C GLU A 46 0.48 22.74 2.64
N ASN A 47 0.79 22.70 1.33
CA ASN A 47 -0.01 22.01 0.33
C ASN A 47 -0.01 20.49 0.54
N ALA A 48 1.12 19.89 0.92
CA ALA A 48 1.21 18.47 1.23
C ALA A 48 0.41 18.10 2.50
N ARG A 49 0.48 18.93 3.54
CA ARG A 49 -0.35 18.80 4.76
C ARG A 49 -1.83 18.93 4.43
N SER A 50 -2.22 19.93 3.64
CA SER A 50 -3.62 20.15 3.24
C SER A 50 -4.17 18.99 2.40
N ARG A 51 -3.37 18.43 1.47
CA ARG A 51 -3.72 17.21 0.72
C ARG A 51 -3.84 16.00 1.65
N SER A 52 -2.96 15.86 2.64
CA SER A 52 -3.03 14.77 3.61
C SER A 52 -4.27 14.87 4.51
N VAL A 53 -4.67 16.07 4.92
CA VAL A 53 -5.92 16.31 5.68
C VAL A 53 -7.13 15.95 4.81
N ALA A 54 -7.12 16.33 3.53
CA ALA A 54 -8.18 15.95 2.59
C ALA A 54 -8.27 14.43 2.39
N ILE A 55 -7.13 13.72 2.31
CA ILE A 55 -7.07 12.26 2.22
C ILE A 55 -7.61 11.61 3.51
N ASN A 56 -7.20 12.07 4.69
CA ASN A 56 -7.69 11.56 5.96
C ASN A 56 -9.20 11.83 6.14
N ARG A 57 -9.70 12.98 5.66
CA ARG A 57 -11.13 13.28 5.63
C ARG A 57 -11.89 12.33 4.70
N ARG A 58 -11.34 12.09 3.50
CA ARG A 58 -11.88 11.12 2.54
C ARG A 58 -11.87 9.70 3.11
N TYR A 59 -10.84 9.36 3.88
CA TYR A 59 -10.74 8.09 4.57
C TYR A 59 -11.80 7.92 5.66
N ARG A 60 -11.97 8.92 6.54
CA ARG A 60 -13.04 8.93 7.54
C ARG A 60 -14.44 8.84 6.91
N SER A 61 -14.65 9.56 5.80
CA SER A 61 -15.92 9.50 5.06
C SER A 61 -16.15 8.13 4.42
N LYS A 62 -15.11 7.48 3.86
CA LYS A 62 -15.20 6.10 3.39
C LYS A 62 -15.54 5.13 4.52
N VAL A 63 -14.89 5.25 5.67
CA VAL A 63 -15.18 4.41 6.85
C VAL A 63 -16.64 4.60 7.30
N GLN A 64 -17.13 5.84 7.35
CA GLN A 64 -18.53 6.12 7.68
C GLN A 64 -19.50 5.56 6.63
N ASN A 65 -19.16 5.66 5.34
CA ASN A 65 -19.96 5.08 4.26
C ASN A 65 -19.99 3.54 4.35
N SER A 66 -18.86 2.90 4.64
CA SER A 66 -18.80 1.45 4.86
C SER A 66 -19.61 1.02 6.09
N ILE A 67 -19.63 1.82 7.15
CA ILE A 67 -20.50 1.59 8.31
C ILE A 67 -21.98 1.70 7.92
N ALA A 68 -22.35 2.72 7.13
CA ALA A 68 -23.71 2.92 6.65
C ALA A 68 -24.15 1.80 5.68
N GLU A 69 -23.27 1.35 4.78
CA GLU A 69 -23.51 0.19 3.91
C GLU A 69 -23.70 -1.10 4.70
N LEU A 70 -22.88 -1.31 5.75
CA LEU A 70 -23.05 -2.45 6.67
C LEU A 70 -24.41 -2.40 7.38
N GLN A 71 -24.85 -1.23 7.82
CA GLN A 71 -26.18 -1.02 8.41
C GLN A 71 -27.31 -1.27 7.40
N ALA A 72 -27.17 -0.79 6.16
CA ALA A 72 -28.12 -1.03 5.09
C ALA A 72 -28.19 -2.52 4.69
N HIS A 73 -27.05 -3.23 4.65
CA HIS A 73 -27.01 -4.67 4.43
C HIS A 73 -27.68 -5.46 5.55
N LEU A 74 -27.53 -5.01 6.80
CA LEU A 74 -28.24 -5.58 7.96
C LEU A 74 -29.75 -5.41 7.83
N GLU A 75 -30.23 -4.25 7.39
CA GLU A 75 -31.66 -3.98 7.16
C GLU A 75 -32.21 -4.73 5.93
N LEU A 76 -31.50 -4.74 4.80
CA LEU A 76 -31.90 -5.49 3.59
C LEU A 76 -32.00 -7.00 3.86
N ARG A 77 -31.18 -7.54 4.77
CA ARG A 77 -31.28 -8.94 5.18
C ARG A 77 -32.55 -9.25 5.97
N ARG A 78 -33.17 -8.26 6.63
CA ARG A 78 -34.52 -8.42 7.22
C ARG A 78 -35.60 -8.50 6.14
N LEU A 79 -35.33 -7.98 4.93
CA LEU A 79 -36.31 -7.82 3.86
C LEU A 79 -36.22 -8.87 2.72
N CYS A 80 -35.12 -9.63 2.59
CA CYS A 80 -34.95 -10.59 1.49
C CYS A 80 -35.35 -12.04 1.85
N PRO A 81 -36.39 -12.62 1.23
CA PRO A 81 -36.72 -14.04 1.37
C PRO A 81 -35.79 -14.89 0.47
N PHE A 82 -35.01 -15.80 1.07
CA PHE A 82 -34.10 -16.70 0.35
C PHE A 82 -34.84 -17.66 -0.61
N LYS A 83 -34.31 -17.84 -1.84
CA LYS A 83 -34.80 -18.79 -2.88
C LYS A 83 -34.69 -20.29 -2.51
N ARG A 84 -34.21 -20.63 -1.32
CA ARG A 84 -34.26 -21.97 -0.72
C ARG A 84 -34.64 -21.80 0.74
N LYS A 85 -35.72 -22.46 1.19
CA LYS A 85 -36.11 -22.46 2.61
C LYS A 85 -35.00 -23.15 3.42
N LEU A 86 -34.17 -22.36 4.07
CA LEU A 86 -33.23 -22.82 5.08
C LEU A 86 -34.03 -23.36 6.26
N SER A 87 -33.56 -24.44 6.90
CA SER A 87 -34.13 -24.83 8.18
C SER A 87 -33.91 -23.72 9.22
N ARG A 88 -34.76 -23.64 10.24
CA ARG A 88 -34.60 -22.65 11.33
C ARG A 88 -33.21 -22.74 11.99
N ALA A 89 -32.67 -23.95 12.12
CA ALA A 89 -31.33 -24.19 12.65
C ALA A 89 -30.25 -23.62 11.74
N GLU A 90 -30.26 -23.91 10.43
CA GLU A 90 -29.27 -23.37 9.50
C GLU A 90 -29.33 -21.85 9.38
N ALA A 91 -30.54 -21.27 9.37
CA ALA A 91 -30.73 -19.83 9.36
C ALA A 91 -30.16 -19.17 10.63
N ALA A 92 -30.40 -19.76 11.81
CA ALA A 92 -29.85 -19.29 13.07
C ALA A 92 -28.31 -19.39 13.10
N THR A 93 -27.74 -20.53 12.71
CA THR A 93 -26.27 -20.73 12.66
C THR A 93 -25.59 -19.76 11.71
N ARG A 94 -26.13 -19.54 10.50
CA ARG A 94 -25.59 -18.56 9.55
C ARG A 94 -25.71 -17.13 10.04
N SER A 95 -26.77 -16.81 10.78
CA SER A 95 -26.97 -15.47 11.35
C SER A 95 -25.99 -15.22 12.50
N LEU A 96 -25.80 -16.21 13.37
CA LEU A 96 -24.86 -16.14 14.50
C LEU A 96 -23.39 -16.10 14.04
N SER A 97 -23.03 -16.88 13.01
CA SER A 97 -21.72 -16.80 12.36
C SER A 97 -21.45 -15.42 11.76
N TYR A 98 -22.45 -14.85 11.09
CA TYR A 98 -22.36 -13.50 10.53
C TYR A 98 -22.22 -12.42 11.61
N ILE A 99 -23.01 -12.48 12.69
CA ILE A 99 -22.91 -11.54 13.81
C ILE A 99 -21.51 -11.60 14.44
N LYS A 100 -20.98 -12.80 14.71
CA LYS A 100 -19.61 -12.96 15.23
C LYS A 100 -18.55 -12.38 14.28
N SER A 101 -18.74 -12.53 12.97
CA SER A 101 -17.86 -11.93 11.96
C SER A 101 -17.92 -10.40 12.00
N LEU A 102 -19.12 -9.83 12.14
CA LEU A 102 -19.31 -8.38 12.30
C LEU A 102 -18.68 -7.85 13.59
N GLU A 103 -18.89 -8.51 14.73
CA GLU A 103 -18.28 -8.13 16.01
C GLU A 103 -16.76 -8.10 15.90
N LYS A 104 -16.17 -9.14 15.28
CA LYS A 104 -14.73 -9.19 15.02
C LYS A 104 -14.26 -8.03 14.13
N ASN A 105 -15.06 -7.63 13.14
CA ASN A 105 -14.73 -6.49 12.29
C ASN A 105 -14.82 -5.16 13.03
N VAL A 106 -15.86 -4.95 13.83
CA VAL A 106 -16.01 -3.74 14.64
C VAL A 106 -14.82 -3.60 15.59
N GLU A 107 -14.41 -4.69 16.25
CA GLU A 107 -13.24 -4.68 17.11
C GLU A 107 -11.95 -4.36 16.35
N ARG A 108 -11.76 -4.95 15.16
CA ARG A 108 -10.63 -4.60 14.28
C ARG A 108 -10.61 -3.13 13.89
N MET A 109 -11.76 -2.57 13.51
CA MET A 109 -11.89 -1.17 13.13
C MET A 109 -11.62 -0.25 14.33
N ARG A 110 -12.11 -0.61 15.52
CA ARG A 110 -11.82 0.11 16.76
C ARG A 110 -10.32 0.15 17.04
N ARG A 111 -9.65 -1.01 17.02
CA ARG A 111 -8.19 -1.08 17.22
C ARG A 111 -7.42 -0.29 16.16
N ALA A 112 -7.88 -0.31 14.92
CA ALA A 112 -7.29 0.50 13.86
C ALA A 112 -7.41 2.01 14.15
N CYS A 113 -8.57 2.47 14.61
CA CYS A 113 -8.74 3.87 15.03
C CYS A 113 -7.81 4.25 16.19
N GLU A 114 -7.67 3.38 17.20
CA GLU A 114 -6.73 3.57 18.31
C GLU A 114 -5.28 3.62 17.79
N LEU A 115 -4.89 2.67 16.93
CA LEU A 115 -3.56 2.62 16.33
C LEU A 115 -3.26 3.86 15.49
N ALA A 116 -4.23 4.37 14.72
CA ALA A 116 -4.07 5.57 13.89
C ALA A 116 -3.73 6.83 14.71
N PHE A 117 -4.16 6.89 15.97
CA PHE A 117 -3.75 7.94 16.91
C PHE A 117 -2.36 7.66 17.48
N ILE A 118 -2.10 6.41 17.90
CA ILE A 118 -0.83 5.98 18.50
C ILE A 118 0.36 6.20 17.55
N ILE A 119 0.23 5.83 16.27
CA ILE A 119 1.32 5.92 15.28
C ILE A 119 1.80 7.34 14.98
N GLN A 120 1.05 8.36 15.40
CA GLN A 120 1.46 9.76 15.25
C GLN A 120 2.52 10.15 16.29
N ASN A 121 2.72 9.35 17.33
CA ASN A 121 3.71 9.58 18.37
C ASN A 121 4.64 8.35 18.53
N PRO A 122 5.95 8.50 18.30
CA PRO A 122 6.92 7.40 18.40
C PRO A 122 6.94 6.70 19.76
N GLU A 123 6.84 7.44 20.87
CA GLU A 123 6.89 6.86 22.22
C GLU A 123 5.64 6.05 22.55
N MET A 124 4.46 6.57 22.16
CA MET A 124 3.22 5.80 22.30
C MET A 124 3.25 4.54 21.44
N THR A 125 3.78 4.64 20.21
CA THR A 125 3.94 3.49 19.31
C THR A 125 4.86 2.44 19.90
N ARG A 126 6.00 2.86 20.46
CA ARG A 126 6.96 2.00 21.13
C ARG A 126 6.33 1.30 22.34
N SER A 127 5.63 2.04 23.20
CA SER A 127 4.92 1.48 24.36
C SER A 127 3.87 0.46 23.91
N PHE A 128 3.05 0.80 22.92
CA PHE A 128 2.00 -0.06 22.40
C PHE A 128 2.56 -1.39 21.87
N ILE A 129 3.62 -1.35 21.05
CA ILE A 129 4.26 -2.55 20.50
C ILE A 129 4.84 -3.39 21.63
N ARG A 130 5.53 -2.78 22.61
CA ARG A 130 6.09 -3.48 23.77
C ARG A 130 5.00 -4.18 24.60
N ASP A 131 3.91 -3.48 24.91
CA ASP A 131 2.77 -4.06 25.63
C ASP A 131 2.09 -5.18 24.83
N LEU A 132 2.09 -5.09 23.50
CA LEU A 132 1.59 -6.16 22.64
C LEU A 132 2.50 -7.38 22.71
N TYR A 133 3.83 -7.22 22.68
CA TYR A 133 4.78 -8.31 22.90
C TYR A 133 4.55 -9.00 24.24
N HIS A 134 4.44 -8.24 25.34
CA HIS A 134 4.13 -8.79 26.66
C HIS A 134 2.82 -9.61 26.65
N ARG A 135 1.73 -9.06 26.11
CA ARG A 135 0.42 -9.72 26.06
C ARG A 135 0.41 -10.98 25.19
N GLN A 136 1.26 -11.04 24.17
CA GLN A 136 1.40 -12.21 23.29
C GLN A 136 2.49 -13.17 23.74
N ASN A 137 2.99 -13.04 24.98
CA ASN A 137 4.06 -13.87 25.53
C ASN A 137 5.30 -13.91 24.61
N TYR A 138 5.63 -12.75 24.05
CA TYR A 138 6.75 -12.54 23.13
C TYR A 138 6.73 -13.39 21.84
N ASP A 139 5.57 -13.94 21.45
CA ASP A 139 5.42 -14.62 20.16
C ASP A 139 5.45 -13.60 19.00
N GLN A 140 6.61 -13.48 18.36
CA GLN A 140 6.84 -12.55 17.26
C GLN A 140 5.83 -12.72 16.12
N ARG A 141 5.48 -13.96 15.75
CA ARG A 141 4.57 -14.22 14.64
C ARG A 141 3.18 -13.70 14.96
N ARG A 142 2.68 -13.92 16.18
CA ARG A 142 1.37 -13.41 16.62
C ARG A 142 1.35 -11.89 16.66
N VAL A 143 2.38 -11.27 17.22
CA VAL A 143 2.50 -9.80 17.29
C VAL A 143 2.47 -9.21 15.89
N LEU A 144 3.32 -9.68 14.98
CA LEU A 144 3.36 -9.20 13.60
C LEU A 144 2.03 -9.42 12.88
N THR A 145 1.37 -10.56 13.09
CA THR A 145 0.04 -10.81 12.50
C THR A 145 -0.99 -9.77 12.94
N ILE A 146 -1.02 -9.44 14.23
CA ILE A 146 -1.92 -8.41 14.77
C ILE A 146 -1.57 -7.04 14.20
N LEU A 147 -0.29 -6.66 14.23
CA LEU A 147 0.16 -5.34 13.75
C LEU A 147 -0.10 -5.15 12.26
N ILE A 148 0.24 -6.13 11.42
CA ILE A 148 -0.04 -6.09 9.98
C ILE A 148 -1.54 -5.99 9.74
N GLN A 149 -2.35 -6.77 10.46
CA GLN A 149 -3.81 -6.70 10.34
C GLN A 149 -4.33 -5.31 10.73
N ASP A 150 -3.82 -4.69 11.78
CA ASP A 150 -4.28 -3.37 12.22
C ASP A 150 -3.80 -2.28 11.24
N LEU A 151 -2.56 -2.34 10.73
CA LEU A 151 -2.04 -1.44 9.70
C LEU A 151 -2.86 -1.50 8.39
N LEU A 152 -3.30 -2.70 7.98
CA LEU A 152 -4.22 -2.86 6.84
C LEU A 152 -5.48 -2.00 7.00
N HIS A 153 -6.05 -2.00 8.21
CA HIS A 153 -7.25 -1.23 8.52
C HIS A 153 -6.95 0.25 8.79
N VAL A 154 -5.74 0.63 9.23
CA VAL A 154 -5.40 2.06 9.39
C VAL A 154 -5.22 2.72 8.02
N PHE A 155 -4.55 2.03 7.11
CA PHE A 155 -4.12 2.58 5.82
C PHE A 155 -4.94 2.08 4.64
N ASP A 156 -6.04 1.38 4.90
CA ASP A 156 -7.02 0.94 3.91
C ASP A 156 -6.48 0.00 2.83
N PHE A 157 -5.51 -0.84 3.17
CA PHE A 157 -4.97 -1.83 2.22
C PHE A 157 -5.90 -3.06 2.13
N SER A 158 -5.95 -3.68 0.96
CA SER A 158 -6.80 -4.86 0.72
C SER A 158 -6.15 -6.14 1.25
N LEU A 159 -4.83 -6.25 1.10
CA LEU A 159 -4.02 -7.42 1.42
C LEU A 159 -2.63 -6.97 1.89
N ALA A 160 -2.04 -7.70 2.82
CA ALA A 160 -0.64 -7.59 3.17
C ALA A 160 -0.01 -8.98 3.22
N GLU A 161 1.25 -9.07 2.78
CA GLU A 161 2.05 -10.28 2.75
C GLU A 161 3.35 -10.02 3.48
N LEU A 162 3.73 -10.91 4.39
CA LEU A 162 5.02 -10.84 5.06
C LEU A 162 5.93 -11.94 4.50
N TRP A 163 7.09 -11.52 4.02
CA TRP A 163 8.09 -12.38 3.40
C TRP A 163 9.32 -12.47 4.29
N LYS A 164 9.69 -13.68 4.71
CA LYS A 164 10.83 -13.89 5.60
C LYS A 164 12.11 -14.03 4.78
N LYS A 165 13.21 -13.40 5.22
CA LYS A 165 14.53 -13.63 4.65
C LYS A 165 15.05 -14.99 5.12
N GLU A 166 15.41 -15.83 4.17
CA GLU A 166 16.13 -17.08 4.40
C GLU A 166 17.51 -17.00 3.75
N ARG A 167 18.51 -17.55 4.44
CA ARG A 167 19.87 -17.65 3.94
C ARG A 167 20.10 -19.09 3.47
N LEU A 168 20.32 -19.24 2.18
CA LEU A 168 20.58 -20.54 1.55
C LEU A 168 22.07 -20.88 1.62
N GLU A 169 22.39 -22.14 1.35
CA GLU A 169 23.77 -22.58 1.13
C GLU A 169 24.43 -21.76 0.01
N GLY A 170 25.70 -21.38 0.23
CA GLY A 170 26.43 -20.49 -0.66
C GLY A 170 26.18 -18.99 -0.43
N GLY A 171 25.46 -18.61 0.64
CA GLY A 171 25.30 -17.21 1.05
C GLY A 171 24.27 -16.42 0.23
N ARG A 172 23.51 -17.09 -0.64
CA ARG A 172 22.39 -16.47 -1.34
C ARG A 172 21.25 -16.17 -0.38
N GLU A 173 20.66 -15.00 -0.54
CA GLU A 173 19.48 -14.57 0.21
C GLU A 173 18.24 -14.71 -0.66
N GLU A 174 17.18 -15.27 -0.08
CA GLU A 174 15.89 -15.44 -0.72
C GLU A 174 14.77 -15.08 0.25
N LEU A 175 13.68 -14.54 -0.28
CA LEU A 175 12.46 -14.29 0.46
C LEU A 175 11.48 -15.46 0.28
N THR A 176 11.04 -16.04 1.39
CA THR A 176 10.00 -17.06 1.44
C THR A 176 8.73 -16.50 2.07
N TYR A 177 7.57 -17.02 1.65
CA TYR A 177 6.30 -16.58 2.20
C TYR A 177 6.17 -16.98 3.67
N TRP A 178 5.85 -16.02 4.55
CA TRP A 178 5.69 -16.29 5.98
C TRP A 178 4.22 -16.37 6.40
N PHE A 179 3.46 -15.34 6.09
CA PHE A 179 2.00 -15.29 6.24
C PHE A 179 1.44 -14.05 5.55
N GLY A 180 0.11 -14.03 5.38
CA GLY A 180 -0.62 -12.90 4.85
C GLY A 180 -1.77 -12.51 5.76
N ALA A 181 -2.27 -11.31 5.54
CA ALA A 181 -3.46 -10.79 6.19
C ALA A 181 -4.32 -10.06 5.16
N ARG A 182 -5.63 -10.24 5.25
CA ARG A 182 -6.61 -9.59 4.37
C ARG A 182 -7.52 -8.69 5.18
N ARG A 183 -7.94 -7.59 4.56
CA ARG A 183 -9.09 -6.84 5.05
C ARG A 183 -10.34 -7.66 4.77
N LEU A 184 -11.27 -7.75 5.73
CA LEU A 184 -12.51 -8.46 5.48
C LEU A 184 -13.31 -7.70 4.40
N CYS A 185 -13.75 -8.41 3.36
CA CYS A 185 -14.64 -7.87 2.35
C CYS A 185 -16.00 -8.56 2.48
N LEU A 186 -17.10 -7.81 2.33
CA LEU A 186 -18.44 -8.40 2.33
C LEU A 186 -18.76 -9.12 1.01
N SER A 187 -18.03 -8.76 -0.06
CA SER A 187 -18.16 -9.43 -1.36
C SER A 187 -17.42 -10.77 -1.35
N SER A 188 -18.17 -11.85 -1.43
CA SER A 188 -17.65 -13.22 -1.50
C SER A 188 -16.74 -13.44 -2.73
N GLU A 189 -16.97 -12.72 -3.83
CA GLU A 189 -16.18 -12.86 -5.05
C GLU A 189 -14.82 -12.19 -4.92
N ALA A 190 -14.79 -10.94 -4.46
CA ALA A 190 -13.54 -10.21 -4.23
C ALA A 190 -12.65 -10.93 -3.19
N GLU A 191 -13.26 -11.47 -2.13
CA GLU A 191 -12.56 -12.28 -1.13
C GLU A 191 -11.93 -13.53 -1.75
N SER A 192 -12.66 -14.23 -2.63
CA SER A 192 -12.16 -15.43 -3.31
C SER A 192 -10.98 -15.12 -4.23
N LEU A 193 -11.05 -14.03 -5.00
CA LEU A 193 -9.97 -13.63 -5.91
C LEU A 193 -8.69 -13.23 -5.17
N LEU A 194 -8.82 -12.49 -4.06
CA LEU A 194 -7.68 -12.17 -3.18
C LEU A 194 -7.11 -13.42 -2.52
N ASN A 195 -7.95 -14.39 -2.16
CA ASN A 195 -7.50 -15.68 -1.62
C ASN A 195 -6.65 -16.46 -2.65
N MET A 196 -7.11 -16.50 -3.91
CA MET A 196 -6.37 -17.17 -5.00
C MET A 196 -5.02 -16.50 -5.29
N PHE A 197 -4.96 -15.17 -5.16
CA PHE A 197 -3.70 -14.44 -5.24
C PHE A 197 -2.75 -14.87 -4.11
N GLU A 198 -3.22 -14.88 -2.86
CA GLU A 198 -2.43 -15.29 -1.69
C GLU A 198 -1.90 -16.73 -1.81
N ILE A 199 -2.75 -17.69 -2.22
CA ILE A 199 -2.35 -19.09 -2.46
C ILE A 199 -1.26 -19.19 -3.53
N THR A 200 -1.29 -18.31 -4.54
CA THR A 200 -0.22 -18.25 -5.53
C THR A 200 1.07 -17.74 -4.89
N SER A 201 0.98 -16.67 -4.10
CA SER A 201 2.10 -16.08 -3.38
C SER A 201 2.79 -17.06 -2.42
N GLU A 202 2.03 -17.90 -1.72
CA GLU A 202 2.55 -18.92 -0.79
C GLU A 202 3.59 -19.86 -1.42
N ARG A 203 3.52 -20.08 -2.73
CA ARG A 203 4.41 -20.97 -3.47
C ARG A 203 5.57 -20.26 -4.13
N MET A 204 5.64 -18.94 -4.01
CA MET A 204 6.66 -18.12 -4.63
C MET A 204 7.81 -17.84 -3.68
N LYS A 205 8.95 -17.56 -4.31
CA LYS A 205 10.18 -17.12 -3.69
C LYS A 205 10.68 -15.93 -4.48
N PHE A 206 11.38 -15.02 -3.82
CA PHE A 206 11.99 -13.87 -4.50
C PHE A 206 13.46 -13.78 -4.14
N ALA A 207 14.32 -13.83 -5.14
CA ALA A 207 15.73 -13.50 -4.98
C ALA A 207 15.91 -11.99 -4.74
N ALA A 208 17.13 -11.61 -4.33
CA ALA A 208 17.57 -10.22 -4.35
C ALA A 208 17.26 -9.54 -5.69
N MET A 209 16.77 -8.29 -5.64
CA MET A 209 16.31 -7.46 -6.78
C MET A 209 15.10 -8.01 -7.56
N GLU A 210 14.56 -9.16 -7.19
CA GLU A 210 13.48 -9.82 -7.91
C GLU A 210 12.10 -9.33 -7.47
N GLY A 211 11.37 -8.68 -8.38
CA GLY A 211 10.05 -8.13 -8.09
C GLY A 211 10.07 -7.08 -6.97
N LEU A 212 8.88 -6.69 -6.49
CA LEU A 212 8.76 -5.69 -5.42
C LEU A 212 9.45 -6.15 -4.11
N PRO A 213 9.23 -7.37 -3.60
CA PRO A 213 9.84 -7.79 -2.33
C PRO A 213 11.37 -7.90 -2.42
N GLY A 214 11.89 -8.48 -3.49
CA GLY A 214 13.33 -8.66 -3.70
C GLY A 214 14.08 -7.33 -3.86
N ARG A 215 13.47 -6.34 -4.53
CA ARG A 215 14.03 -4.97 -4.57
C ARG A 215 14.09 -4.33 -3.18
N THR A 216 13.03 -4.46 -2.38
CA THR A 216 13.03 -3.97 -1.00
C THR A 216 14.10 -4.63 -0.14
N LEU A 217 14.30 -5.94 -0.30
CA LEU A 217 15.39 -6.68 0.34
C LEU A 217 16.76 -6.10 -0.04
N SER A 218 17.04 -5.96 -1.33
CA SER A 218 18.36 -5.51 -1.81
C SER A 218 18.67 -4.05 -1.52
N MET A 219 17.69 -3.17 -1.68
CA MET A 219 17.88 -1.73 -1.43
C MET A 219 17.85 -1.37 0.05
N ARG A 220 17.35 -2.27 0.92
CA ARG A 220 17.10 -1.99 2.35
C ARG A 220 16.26 -0.73 2.58
N GLN A 221 15.39 -0.43 1.61
CA GLN A 221 14.56 0.76 1.58
C GLN A 221 13.16 0.41 1.13
N SER A 222 12.18 1.09 1.73
CA SER A 222 10.79 0.97 1.36
C SER A 222 10.58 1.30 -0.13
N GLN A 223 9.76 0.52 -0.82
CA GLN A 223 9.50 0.62 -2.25
C GLN A 223 8.02 0.89 -2.51
N TYR A 224 7.72 1.58 -3.60
CA TYR A 224 6.36 1.84 -4.06
C TYR A 224 6.10 1.12 -5.38
N LEU A 225 4.93 0.51 -5.50
CA LEU A 225 4.42 -0.11 -6.72
C LEU A 225 3.27 0.74 -7.25
N PRO A 226 3.53 1.62 -8.24
CA PRO A 226 2.50 2.48 -8.80
C PRO A 226 1.42 1.70 -9.55
N GLN A 227 1.81 0.62 -10.21
CA GLN A 227 0.93 -0.17 -11.05
C GLN A 227 1.28 -1.65 -10.99
N ALA A 228 0.39 -2.45 -10.42
CA ALA A 228 0.57 -3.90 -10.28
C ALA A 228 0.42 -4.66 -11.60
N SER A 229 -0.19 -4.07 -12.63
CA SER A 229 -0.25 -4.67 -13.96
C SER A 229 1.05 -4.52 -14.77
N ASP A 230 2.04 -3.76 -14.26
CA ASP A 230 3.33 -3.62 -14.91
C ASP A 230 4.16 -4.91 -14.70
N THR A 231 4.22 -5.72 -15.75
CA THR A 231 4.95 -7.00 -15.76
C THR A 231 6.45 -6.84 -15.62
N GLY A 232 7.02 -5.65 -15.89
CA GLY A 232 8.45 -5.39 -15.71
C GLY A 232 8.84 -5.23 -14.24
N GLN A 233 7.94 -4.68 -13.43
CA GLN A 233 8.21 -4.40 -12.00
C GLN A 233 7.55 -5.40 -11.05
N PHE A 234 6.55 -6.14 -11.52
CA PHE A 234 5.74 -7.04 -10.72
C PHE A 234 5.48 -8.38 -11.41
N ILE A 235 6.23 -9.41 -10.99
CA ILE A 235 6.21 -10.76 -11.58
C ILE A 235 4.81 -11.41 -11.53
N ARG A 236 4.02 -11.04 -10.52
CA ARG A 236 2.65 -11.52 -10.30
C ARG A 236 1.58 -10.67 -10.97
N ALA A 237 1.93 -9.86 -11.98
CA ALA A 237 1.00 -8.91 -12.61
C ALA A 237 -0.28 -9.55 -13.13
N LYS A 238 -0.21 -10.74 -13.74
CA LYS A 238 -1.40 -11.46 -14.25
C LYS A 238 -2.35 -11.87 -13.11
N GLN A 239 -1.81 -12.37 -12.00
CA GLN A 239 -2.61 -12.76 -10.83
C GLN A 239 -3.16 -11.53 -10.10
N ALA A 240 -2.36 -10.47 -9.97
CA ALA A 240 -2.82 -9.21 -9.40
C ALA A 240 -3.96 -8.61 -10.22
N GLN A 241 -3.86 -8.62 -11.55
CA GLN A 241 -4.94 -8.15 -12.43
C GLN A 241 -6.24 -8.92 -12.20
N LYS A 242 -6.18 -10.25 -12.12
CA LYS A 242 -7.35 -11.10 -11.80
C LYS A 242 -7.95 -10.79 -10.43
N ALA A 243 -7.10 -10.50 -9.45
CA ALA A 243 -7.51 -10.13 -8.10
C ALA A 243 -7.93 -8.66 -7.96
N GLY A 244 -7.88 -7.88 -9.05
CA GLY A 244 -8.17 -6.45 -9.04
C GLY A 244 -7.15 -5.61 -8.28
N ILE A 245 -5.97 -6.14 -7.96
CA ILE A 245 -4.89 -5.42 -7.29
C ILE A 245 -4.30 -4.40 -8.27
N GLN A 246 -4.21 -3.14 -7.85
CA GLN A 246 -3.80 -2.03 -8.71
C GLN A 246 -2.48 -1.40 -8.29
N SER A 247 -2.19 -1.27 -7.00
CA SER A 247 -0.98 -0.61 -6.49
C SER A 247 -0.58 -1.15 -5.11
N GLY A 248 0.60 -0.77 -4.63
CA GLY A 248 1.06 -1.21 -3.32
C GLY A 248 2.37 -0.58 -2.85
N TYR A 249 2.83 -1.02 -1.68
CA TYR A 249 4.07 -0.58 -1.05
C TYR A 249 4.77 -1.79 -0.43
N ALA A 250 6.08 -1.74 -0.30
CA ALA A 250 6.85 -2.73 0.43
C ALA A 250 7.77 -2.04 1.42
N PHE A 251 7.85 -2.57 2.64
CA PHE A 251 8.61 -2.01 3.74
C PHE A 251 9.56 -3.09 4.30
N PRO A 252 10.85 -2.78 4.46
CA PRO A 252 11.77 -3.71 5.09
C PRO A 252 11.53 -3.72 6.61
N VAL A 253 11.59 -4.90 7.21
CA VAL A 253 11.71 -5.09 8.65
C VAL A 253 13.18 -5.35 8.95
N MET A 254 13.78 -4.52 9.80
CA MET A 254 15.22 -4.49 10.03
C MET A 254 15.59 -5.18 11.35
N ALA A 255 16.82 -5.68 11.43
CA ALA A 255 17.51 -5.95 12.68
C ALA A 255 18.93 -5.39 12.53
N GLY A 256 19.20 -4.26 13.20
CA GLY A 256 20.35 -3.43 12.87
C GLY A 256 20.32 -2.98 11.39
N GLU A 257 21.38 -3.29 10.65
CA GLU A 257 21.53 -2.95 9.22
C GLU A 257 21.02 -4.06 8.28
N GLU A 258 20.59 -5.20 8.81
CA GLU A 258 20.08 -6.31 8.02
C GLU A 258 18.56 -6.31 7.90
N VAL A 259 18.06 -6.60 6.70
CA VAL A 259 16.64 -6.90 6.49
C VAL A 259 16.37 -8.32 6.98
N THR A 260 15.41 -8.51 7.88
CA THR A 260 14.98 -9.84 8.37
C THR A 260 13.74 -10.35 7.64
N SER A 261 12.88 -9.44 7.22
CA SER A 261 11.67 -9.73 6.45
C SER A 261 11.22 -8.50 5.68
N VAL A 262 10.30 -8.69 4.73
CA VAL A 262 9.71 -7.62 3.92
C VAL A 262 8.18 -7.69 4.03
N ALA A 263 7.56 -6.60 4.45
CA ALA A 263 6.11 -6.45 4.49
C ALA A 263 5.61 -5.77 3.22
N VAL A 264 4.73 -6.43 2.47
CA VAL A 264 4.17 -5.93 1.21
C VAL A 264 2.69 -5.65 1.41
N PHE A 265 2.27 -4.41 1.22
CA PHE A 265 0.89 -3.95 1.31
C PHE A 265 0.34 -3.69 -0.10
N LEU A 266 -0.79 -4.31 -0.42
CA LEU A 266 -1.42 -4.27 -1.74
C LEU A 266 -2.85 -3.74 -1.62
N THR A 267 -3.28 -2.97 -2.60
CA THR A 267 -4.65 -2.44 -2.67
C THR A 267 -5.26 -2.66 -4.04
N THR A 268 -6.57 -2.85 -4.03
CA THR A 268 -7.40 -2.93 -5.23
C THR A 268 -7.75 -1.54 -5.80
N GLU A 269 -7.31 -0.48 -5.13
CA GLU A 269 -7.49 0.90 -5.58
C GLU A 269 -6.21 1.43 -6.22
N LYS A 270 -6.36 2.26 -7.24
CA LYS A 270 -5.26 3.07 -7.76
C LYS A 270 -4.93 4.13 -6.71
N ARG A 271 -3.71 4.06 -6.18
CA ARG A 271 -3.21 5.03 -5.21
C ARG A 271 -1.94 5.66 -5.72
N ASP A 272 -1.94 6.97 -5.78
CA ASP A 272 -0.71 7.74 -5.96
C ASP A 272 0.17 7.61 -4.71
N PHE A 273 1.45 7.93 -4.87
CA PHE A 273 2.40 7.92 -3.77
C PHE A 273 1.95 8.87 -2.65
N ASN A 274 1.79 8.35 -1.44
CA ASN A 274 1.41 9.13 -0.27
C ASN A 274 2.57 9.16 0.74
N PHE A 275 3.29 10.28 0.78
CA PHE A 275 4.44 10.47 1.65
C PHE A 275 4.12 10.36 3.14
N VAL A 276 2.93 10.81 3.57
CA VAL A 276 2.54 10.75 4.99
C VAL A 276 2.27 9.31 5.43
N LEU A 277 1.51 8.56 4.63
CA LEU A 277 1.30 7.12 4.84
C LEU A 277 2.64 6.39 4.86
N PHE A 278 3.46 6.63 3.85
CA PHE A 278 4.74 5.96 3.66
C PHE A 278 5.65 6.16 4.87
N ASN A 279 5.82 7.40 5.33
CA ASN A 279 6.64 7.70 6.49
C ASN A 279 6.06 7.18 7.79
N ALA A 280 4.73 7.20 7.96
CA ALA A 280 4.09 6.66 9.15
C ALA A 280 4.32 5.15 9.28
N VAL A 281 4.14 4.40 8.18
CA VAL A 281 4.40 2.95 8.15
C VAL A 281 5.89 2.67 8.31
N GLN A 282 6.76 3.43 7.65
CA GLN A 282 8.22 3.26 7.78
C GLN A 282 8.70 3.55 9.21
N SER A 283 8.21 4.61 9.84
CA SER A 283 8.51 4.93 11.25
C SER A 283 8.02 3.82 12.17
N PHE A 284 6.83 3.27 11.91
CA PHE A 284 6.30 2.14 12.66
C PHE A 284 7.22 0.92 12.57
N PHE A 285 7.66 0.54 11.36
CA PHE A 285 8.57 -0.60 11.19
C PHE A 285 9.96 -0.35 11.78
N SER A 286 10.45 0.90 11.78
CA SER A 286 11.70 1.27 12.45
C SER A 286 11.61 1.05 13.97
N ILE A 287 10.52 1.49 14.60
CA ILE A 287 10.29 1.29 16.05
C ILE A 287 10.16 -0.21 16.37
N LEU A 288 9.40 -0.95 15.55
CA LEU A 288 9.25 -2.40 15.68
C LEU A 288 10.61 -3.11 15.60
N SER A 289 11.45 -2.72 14.63
CA SER A 289 12.79 -3.29 14.42
C SER A 289 13.70 -3.03 15.62
N SER A 290 13.67 -1.80 16.16
CA SER A 290 14.43 -1.44 17.36
C SER A 290 14.00 -2.28 18.57
N LEU A 291 12.69 -2.46 18.78
CA LEU A 291 12.16 -3.26 19.89
C LEU A 291 12.48 -4.75 19.74
N GLN A 292 12.41 -5.29 18.53
CA GLN A 292 12.81 -6.68 18.29
C GLN A 292 14.28 -6.91 18.63
N THR A 293 15.13 -5.94 18.28
CA THR A 293 16.56 -5.98 18.64
C THR A 293 16.73 -5.98 20.17
N GLU A 294 16.00 -5.12 20.90
CA GLU A 294 16.05 -5.05 22.37
C GLU A 294 15.49 -6.30 23.08
N ILE A 295 14.49 -6.96 22.50
CA ILE A 295 13.78 -8.10 23.13
C ILE A 295 14.48 -9.44 22.88
N PHE A 296 15.08 -9.61 21.70
CA PHE A 296 15.60 -10.90 21.23
C PHE A 296 17.14 -10.97 21.14
N GLN A 297 17.86 -9.90 21.49
CA GLN A 297 19.29 -9.94 21.80
C GLN A 297 19.50 -10.15 23.30
#